data_AF-A0A6P3WN83-F1
#
_entry.id   AF-A0A6P3WN83-F1
#
_cell.length_a   1.000
_cell.length_b   1.000
_cell.length_c   1.000
_cell.angle_alpha   90.00
_cell.angle_beta   90.00
_cell.angle_gamma   90.00
#
_symmetry.space_group_name_H-M   'P 1'
#
loop_
_entity.id
_entity.type
_entity.pdbx_description
1 polymer ?
#
loop_
_entity_poly.entity_id
_entity_poly.type
_entity_poly.pdbx_seq_one_letter_code
_entity_poly.pdbx_strand_id
1 'polypeptide(L)'
;MGESLEQLGNLLTIITRKVSRHVILPPDIARHVPKTHLITETEWRNLGVQQSPGWVHYMMHGPEPHVLLFRRLRSDLETPRRIPQTEEIISC
;
A
#
# COMPACT_ATOMS: atom_id res chain seq x y z
N MET A 1 15.89 24.55 16.78
CA MET A 1 15.73 23.19 17.36
C MET A 1 14.28 22.68 17.27
N GLY A 2 13.47 23.08 16.28
CA GLY A 2 12.04 22.73 16.18
C GLY A 2 11.68 21.68 15.12
N GLU A 3 12.49 21.52 14.06
CA GLU A 3 12.15 20.66 12.91
C GLU A 3 12.24 19.15 13.22
N SER A 4 13.08 18.75 14.18
CA SER A 4 13.32 17.34 14.50
C SER A 4 12.10 16.67 15.17
N LEU A 5 11.39 17.38 16.06
CA LEU A 5 10.21 16.84 16.73
C LEU A 5 8.98 16.77 15.81
N GLU A 6 8.83 17.72 14.87
CA GLU A 6 7.79 17.63 13.84
C GLU A 6 8.07 16.53 12.82
N GLN A 7 9.33 16.33 12.40
CA GLN A 7 9.69 15.19 11.55
C GLN A 7 9.43 13.85 12.24
N LEU A 8 9.72 13.76 13.54
CA LEU A 8 9.40 12.56 14.34
C LEU A 8 7.88 12.38 14.52
N GLY A 9 7.13 13.47 14.74
CA GLY A 9 5.67 13.44 14.82
C GLY A 9 5.00 13.01 13.51
N ASN A 10 5.51 13.51 12.38
CA ASN A 10 5.07 13.11 11.04
C ASN A 10 5.43 11.65 10.75
N LEU A 11 6.63 11.20 11.11
CA LEU A 11 7.06 9.81 10.91
C LEU A 11 6.24 8.83 11.77
N LEU A 12 6.02 9.15 13.05
CA LEU A 12 5.19 8.35 13.96
C LEU A 12 3.75 8.29 13.47
N THR A 13 3.20 9.41 12.98
CA THR A 13 1.89 9.45 12.33
C THR A 13 1.88 8.59 11.07
N ILE A 14 2.87 8.67 10.18
CA ILE A 14 2.94 7.84 8.97
C ILE A 14 3.02 6.34 9.29
N ILE A 15 3.74 5.94 10.33
CA ILE A 15 3.90 4.53 10.72
C ILE A 15 2.62 3.98 11.35
N THR A 16 1.98 4.73 12.25
CA THR A 16 0.73 4.34 12.93
C THR A 16 -0.49 4.29 12.00
N ARG A 17 -0.42 4.97 10.86
CA ARG A 17 -1.50 5.03 9.84
C ARG A 17 -1.45 3.92 8.79
N LYS A 18 -0.47 3.02 8.84
CA LYS A 18 -0.35 1.90 7.88
C LYS A 18 -0.85 0.61 8.50
N VAL A 19 -1.77 -0.06 7.81
CA VAL A 19 -2.15 -1.45 8.11
C VAL A 19 -1.26 -2.40 7.30
N SER A 20 -0.81 -3.47 7.93
CA SER A 20 0.02 -4.50 7.32
C SER A 20 -0.71 -5.84 7.36
N ARG A 21 -0.57 -6.64 6.30
CA ARG A 21 -1.06 -8.02 6.23
C ARG A 21 -0.10 -8.88 5.44
N HIS A 22 -0.12 -10.18 5.71
CA HIS A 22 0.59 -11.15 4.90
C HIS A 22 -0.40 -12.12 4.26
N VAL A 23 -0.06 -12.64 3.08
CA VAL A 23 -0.78 -13.73 2.41
C VAL A 23 0.18 -14.86 2.17
N ILE A 24 -0.24 -16.07 2.54
CA ILE A 24 0.51 -17.30 2.30
C ILE A 24 -0.10 -17.94 1.06
N LEU A 25 0.71 -18.07 0.00
CA LEU A 25 0.31 -18.69 -1.25
C LEU A 25 0.47 -20.21 -1.18
N PRO A 26 -0.42 -20.98 -1.82
CA PRO A 26 -0.17 -22.39 -2.10
C PRO A 26 1.13 -22.59 -2.91
N PRO A 27 1.88 -23.68 -2.69
CA PRO A 27 3.13 -23.95 -3.40
C PRO A 27 3.01 -23.90 -4.92
N ASP A 28 1.86 -24.33 -5.45
CA ASP A 28 1.57 -24.34 -6.89
C ASP A 28 1.50 -22.95 -7.51
N ILE A 29 1.11 -21.94 -6.74
CA ILE A 29 1.01 -20.55 -7.17
C ILE A 29 2.31 -19.81 -6.84
N ALA A 30 2.94 -20.11 -5.69
CA ALA A 30 4.16 -19.47 -5.24
C ALA A 30 5.32 -19.57 -6.24
N ARG A 31 5.39 -20.65 -7.03
CA ARG A 31 6.39 -20.82 -8.10
C ARG A 31 6.29 -19.78 -9.22
N HIS A 32 5.13 -19.14 -9.39
CA HIS A 32 4.87 -18.12 -10.42
C HIS A 32 5.16 -16.70 -9.92
N VAL A 33 5.49 -16.53 -8.63
CA VAL A 33 5.85 -15.21 -8.09
C VAL A 33 7.23 -14.80 -8.61
N PRO A 34 7.35 -13.64 -9.27
CA PRO A 34 8.64 -13.15 -9.72
C PRO A 34 9.54 -12.80 -8.52
N LYS A 35 10.80 -13.24 -8.57
CA LYS A 35 11.82 -12.96 -7.53
C LYS A 35 12.66 -11.71 -7.83
N THR A 36 12.48 -11.12 -9.01
CA THR A 36 13.29 -10.01 -9.50
C THR A 36 12.78 -8.65 -9.06
N HIS A 37 11.48 -8.52 -8.77
CA HIS A 37 10.83 -7.26 -8.46
C HIS A 37 9.60 -7.46 -7.57
N LEU A 38 9.14 -6.36 -6.95
CA LEU A 38 7.88 -6.34 -6.21
C LEU A 38 6.71 -6.36 -7.20
N ILE A 39 5.78 -7.29 -6.97
CA ILE A 39 4.56 -7.41 -7.78
C ILE A 39 3.61 -6.22 -7.60
N THR A 40 3.09 -5.74 -8.73
CA THR A 40 2.06 -4.70 -8.81
C THR A 40 0.67 -5.23 -8.45
N GLU A 41 -0.30 -4.33 -8.27
CA GLU A 41 -1.69 -4.70 -7.99
C GLU A 41 -2.27 -5.67 -9.01
N THR A 42 -2.04 -5.41 -10.29
CA THR A 42 -2.51 -6.27 -11.38
C THR A 42 -1.86 -7.65 -11.31
N GLU A 43 -0.56 -7.73 -11.03
CA GLU A 43 0.17 -9.00 -11.02
C GLU A 43 -0.27 -9.92 -9.89
N TRP A 44 -0.41 -9.42 -8.66
CA TRP A 44 -0.89 -10.28 -7.57
C TRP A 44 -2.36 -10.67 -7.74
N ARG A 45 -3.18 -9.83 -8.38
CA ARG A 45 -4.55 -10.20 -8.76
C ARG A 45 -4.56 -11.31 -9.80
N ASN A 46 -3.67 -11.27 -10.78
CA ASN A 46 -3.52 -12.31 -11.80
C ASN A 46 -3.04 -13.65 -11.21
N LEU A 47 -2.30 -13.63 -10.10
CA LEU A 47 -1.95 -14.84 -9.33
C LEU A 47 -3.13 -15.43 -8.54
N GLY A 48 -4.30 -14.77 -8.55
CA GLY A 48 -5.50 -15.20 -7.84
C GLY A 48 -5.62 -14.67 -6.42
N VAL A 49 -4.74 -13.77 -5.98
CA VAL A 49 -4.86 -13.12 -4.67
C VAL A 49 -6.02 -12.13 -4.69
N GLN A 50 -6.97 -12.28 -3.76
CA GLN A 50 -8.14 -11.42 -3.66
C GLN A 50 -8.05 -10.51 -2.44
N GLN A 51 -8.00 -9.20 -2.67
CA GLN A 51 -8.03 -8.18 -1.64
C GLN A 51 -8.78 -6.94 -2.11
N SER A 52 -9.21 -6.10 -1.16
CA SER A 52 -9.71 -4.75 -1.43
C SER A 52 -8.67 -3.92 -2.20
N PRO A 53 -9.03 -2.88 -2.94
CA PRO A 53 -8.06 -2.03 -3.61
C PRO A 53 -7.10 -1.30 -2.63
N GLY A 54 -5.92 -0.94 -3.14
CA GLY A 54 -4.94 -0.10 -2.44
C GLY A 54 -3.89 -0.83 -1.60
N TRP A 55 -3.85 -2.17 -1.63
CA TRP A 55 -2.76 -2.92 -0.99
C TRP A 55 -1.51 -2.92 -1.86
N VAL A 56 -0.37 -2.59 -1.25
CA VAL A 56 0.92 -2.52 -1.92
C VAL A 56 1.84 -3.59 -1.36
N HIS A 57 2.36 -4.45 -2.24
CA HIS A 57 3.41 -5.40 -1.91
C HIS A 57 4.73 -4.64 -1.73
N TYR A 58 5.27 -4.61 -0.51
CA TYR A 58 6.37 -3.69 -0.18
C TYR A 58 7.71 -4.38 0.06
N MET A 59 7.73 -5.70 0.25
CA MET A 59 8.95 -6.44 0.55
C MET A 59 8.83 -7.90 0.09
N MET A 60 9.88 -8.41 -0.55
CA MET A 60 10.02 -9.84 -0.85
C MET A 60 10.67 -10.55 0.33
N HIS A 61 10.11 -11.68 0.75
CA HIS A 61 10.68 -12.52 1.78
C HIS A 61 11.50 -13.65 1.14
N GLY A 62 12.84 -13.54 1.22
CA GLY A 62 13.77 -14.47 0.56
C GLY A 62 13.68 -15.92 1.03
N PRO A 63 13.65 -16.19 2.35
CA PRO A 63 13.54 -17.56 2.89
C PRO A 63 12.22 -18.26 2.55
N GLU A 64 11.10 -17.52 2.59
CA GLU A 64 9.76 -18.05 2.32
C GLU A 64 9.07 -17.23 1.19
N PRO A 65 9.37 -17.52 -0.09
CA PRO A 65 8.85 -16.76 -1.23
C PRO A 65 7.34 -16.89 -1.44
N HIS A 66 6.72 -17.85 -0.76
CA HIS A 66 5.27 -18.05 -0.77
C HIS A 66 4.55 -17.07 0.19
N VAL A 67 5.29 -16.29 0.98
CA VAL A 67 4.73 -15.26 1.87
C VAL A 67 4.81 -13.89 1.18
N LEU A 68 3.66 -13.33 0.85
CA LEU A 68 3.54 -11.99 0.28
C LEU A 68 3.19 -10.97 1.37
N LEU A 69 4.00 -9.91 1.46
CA LEU A 69 3.86 -8.87 2.47
C LEU A 69 3.22 -7.60 1.89
N PHE A 70 2.03 -7.27 2.39
CA PHE A 70 1.25 -6.13 1.93
C PHE A 70 1.11 -5.05 3.00
N ARG A 71 1.06 -3.80 2.56
CA ARG A 71 0.71 -2.66 3.40
C ARG A 71 -0.30 -1.76 2.69
N ARG A 72 -1.14 -1.08 3.46
CA ARG A 72 -2.10 -0.09 2.95
C ARG A 72 -2.26 1.04 3.96
N LEU A 73 -2.58 2.24 3.49
CA LEU A 73 -2.98 3.34 4.37
C LEU A 73 -4.39 3.10 4.92
N ARG A 74 -4.58 3.42 6.19
CA ARG A 74 -5.89 3.42 6.84
C ARG A 74 -6.84 4.40 6.15
N SER A 75 -7.99 3.90 5.70
CA SER A 75 -9.01 4.67 4.97
C SER A 75 -9.85 5.58 5.88
N ASP A 76 -9.87 5.32 7.18
CA ASP A 76 -10.48 6.18 8.20
C ASP A 76 -9.72 7.49 8.43
N LEU A 77 -8.56 7.63 7.80
CA LEU A 77 -7.77 8.85 7.81
C LEU A 77 -7.78 9.37 6.37
N GLU A 78 -8.95 9.84 5.94
CA GLU A 78 -9.10 10.53 4.67
C GLU A 78 -7.99 11.60 4.59
N THR A 79 -7.09 11.47 3.61
CA THR A 79 -6.47 12.67 3.04
C THR A 79 -7.61 13.59 2.65
N PRO A 80 -7.53 14.91 2.92
CA PRO A 80 -8.59 15.83 2.53
C PRO A 80 -8.92 15.54 1.08
N ARG A 81 -10.15 15.11 0.79
CA ARG A 81 -10.60 14.93 -0.58
C ARG A 81 -10.24 16.24 -1.27
N ARG A 82 -9.36 16.22 -2.26
CA ARG A 82 -9.25 17.34 -3.17
C ARG A 82 -10.63 17.42 -3.80
N ILE A 83 -11.45 18.33 -3.30
CA ILE A 83 -12.66 18.77 -3.97
C ILE A 83 -12.17 19.11 -5.39
N PRO A 84 -12.67 18.43 -6.44
CA PRO A 84 -12.36 18.88 -7.79
C PRO A 84 -12.79 20.35 -7.85
N GLN A 85 -11.88 21.25 -8.23
CA GLN A 85 -12.21 22.64 -8.49
C GLN A 85 -13.17 22.68 -9.68
N THR A 86 -14.44 22.48 -9.40
CA THR A 86 -15.52 22.76 -10.33
C THR A 86 -16.30 23.88 -9.66
N GLU A 87 -15.90 25.11 -9.99
CA GLU A 87 -16.70 26.35 -10.04
C GLU A 87 -15.77 27.57 -10.06
N GLU A 88 -15.04 27.77 -11.17
CA GLU A 88 -14.92 29.12 -11.70
C GLU A 88 -16.14 29.38 -12.59
N ILE A 89 -17.29 29.60 -11.94
CA ILE A 89 -18.38 30.36 -12.54
C ILE A 89 -18.14 31.81 -12.11
N ILE A 90 -17.41 32.56 -12.93
CA ILE A 90 -17.66 33.99 -13.13
C ILE A 90 -17.58 34.24 -14.64
N SER A 91 -18.72 34.02 -15.30
CA SER A 91 -19.08 34.78 -16.49
C SER A 91 -20.40 35.48 -16.16
N CYS A 92 -20.30 36.62 -15.49
CA CYS A 92 -21.24 37.72 -15.65
C CYS A 92 -20.51 38.82 -16.42
#